data_AF-A0A846QG61-F1
#
_entry.id   AF-A0A846QG61-F1
#
_cell.length_a   1.000
_cell.length_b   1.000
_cell.length_c   1.000
_cell.angle_alpha   90.00
_cell.angle_beta   90.00
_cell.angle_gamma   90.00
#
_symmetry.space_group_name_H-M   'P 1'
#
loop_
_entity.id
_entity.type
_entity.pdbx_description
1 polymer ?
#
loop_
_entity_poly.entity_id
_entity_poly.type
_entity_poly.pdbx_seq_one_letter_code
_entity_poly.pdbx_strand_id
1 'polypeptide(L)'
;MTPIPDIAALINSMTIALRRIIHDGPPEDQPEEGWWVLVCGRALNPDDFEQRELARRELREMLDAHGLTMREYIWVWDNTDTAQVVAGRHVERPAADDHARALERMGLRTRVVPRFRDV
;
A
#
# COMPACT_ATOMS: atom_id res chain seq x y z
N MET A 1 -1.46 -29.92 29.48
CA MET A 1 -2.23 -28.67 29.43
C MET A 1 -1.26 -27.58 29.03
N THR A 2 -1.16 -27.31 27.73
CA THR A 2 -0.18 -26.38 27.13
C THR A 2 -0.74 -24.96 27.25
N PRO A 3 0.05 -23.95 27.67
CA PRO A 3 -0.45 -22.58 27.67
C PRO A 3 -0.75 -22.16 26.22
N ILE A 4 -1.96 -21.64 26.00
CA ILE A 4 -2.35 -21.06 24.72
C ILE A 4 -1.52 -19.78 24.54
N PRO A 5 -0.77 -19.63 23.44
CA PRO A 5 0.01 -18.42 23.19
C PRO A 5 -0.90 -17.19 23.14
N ASP A 6 -0.39 -16.05 23.62
CA ASP A 6 -1.07 -14.77 23.53
C ASP A 6 -1.39 -14.45 22.06
N ILE A 7 -2.69 -14.32 21.75
CA ILE A 7 -3.23 -14.11 20.40
C ILE A 7 -2.57 -12.88 19.73
N ALA A 8 -2.21 -11.86 20.50
CA ALA A 8 -1.55 -10.66 19.96
C ALA A 8 -0.12 -10.95 19.46
N ALA A 9 0.61 -11.85 20.11
CA ALA A 9 1.97 -12.23 19.72
C ALA A 9 1.99 -13.11 18.46
N LEU A 10 0.94 -13.92 18.24
CA LEU A 10 0.76 -14.71 17.02
C LEU A 10 0.34 -13.84 15.83
N ILE A 11 -0.55 -12.87 16.04
CA ILE A 11 -0.97 -11.90 15.01
C ILE A 11 0.23 -11.07 14.53
N ASN A 12 1.03 -10.52 15.46
CA ASN A 12 2.15 -9.65 15.10
C ASN A 12 3.30 -10.42 14.39
N SER A 13 3.50 -11.69 14.74
CA SER A 13 4.51 -12.56 14.11
C SER A 13 4.12 -12.98 12.68
N MET A 14 2.83 -13.11 12.38
CA MET A 14 2.31 -13.37 11.04
C MET A 14 2.38 -12.11 10.14
N THR A 15 2.17 -10.92 10.71
CA THR A 15 2.32 -9.63 10.02
C THR A 15 3.74 -9.40 9.50
N ILE A 16 4.77 -9.88 10.22
CA ILE A 16 6.20 -9.72 9.88
C ILE A 16 6.68 -10.74 8.83
N ALA A 17 6.05 -11.92 8.73
CA ALA A 17 6.37 -12.89 7.68
C ALA A 17 5.71 -12.54 6.34
N LEU A 18 4.51 -11.96 6.35
CA LEU A 18 3.83 -11.43 5.15
C LEU A 18 4.58 -10.25 4.54
N ARG A 19 5.38 -9.53 5.36
CA ARG A 19 6.36 -8.57 4.85
C ARG A 19 7.36 -9.17 3.85
N ARG A 20 7.57 -10.48 3.77
CA ARG A 20 8.48 -11.11 2.78
C ARG A 20 7.97 -11.10 1.34
N ILE A 21 6.69 -10.82 1.11
CA ILE A 21 6.09 -10.66 -0.23
C ILE A 21 6.28 -9.23 -0.75
N ILE A 22 6.66 -8.27 0.10
CA ILE A 22 6.67 -6.80 -0.13
C ILE A 22 7.50 -6.30 -1.34
N HIS A 23 8.24 -7.16 -2.03
CA HIS A 23 9.24 -6.73 -3.02
C HIS A 23 9.24 -7.46 -4.36
N ASP A 24 8.29 -8.34 -4.68
CA ASP A 24 8.13 -8.80 -6.06
C ASP A 24 6.86 -8.20 -6.66
N GLY A 25 6.99 -7.55 -7.82
CA GLY A 25 5.84 -7.33 -8.70
C GLY A 25 5.13 -8.67 -8.93
N PRO A 26 3.81 -8.68 -9.14
CA PRO A 26 3.09 -9.95 -9.19
C PRO A 26 3.68 -10.82 -10.32
N PRO A 27 3.71 -12.16 -10.15
CA PRO A 27 3.80 -13.03 -11.31
C PRO A 27 2.68 -12.64 -12.29
N GLU A 28 2.98 -12.65 -13.60
CA GLU A 28 2.08 -12.23 -14.68
C GLU A 28 0.71 -12.94 -14.67
N ASP A 29 0.58 -14.04 -13.90
CA ASP A 29 -0.60 -14.91 -13.77
C ASP A 29 -1.49 -14.65 -12.53
N GLN A 30 -1.49 -13.46 -11.90
CA GLN A 30 -2.50 -13.16 -10.87
C GLN A 30 -3.86 -12.80 -11.49
N PRO A 31 -4.99 -13.21 -10.88
CA PRO A 31 -6.33 -12.91 -11.39
C PRO A 31 -6.50 -11.40 -11.65
N GLU A 32 -7.16 -11.07 -12.76
CA GLU A 32 -7.44 -9.68 -13.17
C GLU A 32 -8.25 -8.92 -12.12
N GLU A 33 -8.99 -9.65 -11.28
CA GLU A 33 -9.81 -9.13 -10.19
C GLU A 33 -9.03 -9.10 -8.87
N GLY A 34 -9.14 -7.98 -8.15
CA GLY A 34 -8.51 -7.81 -6.85
C GLY A 34 -8.65 -6.40 -6.32
N TRP A 35 -7.93 -6.12 -5.24
CA TRP A 35 -7.96 -4.87 -4.49
C TRP A 35 -6.55 -4.34 -4.28
N TRP A 36 -6.38 -3.04 -4.49
CA TRP A 36 -5.16 -2.32 -4.20
C TRP A 36 -5.32 -1.48 -2.94
N VAL A 37 -4.28 -1.50 -2.11
CA VAL A 37 -4.13 -0.58 -0.99
C VAL A 37 -3.18 0.52 -1.44
N LEU A 38 -3.66 1.75 -1.45
CA LEU A 38 -2.89 2.93 -1.81
C LEU A 38 -2.51 3.69 -0.54
N VAL A 39 -1.28 4.20 -0.49
CA VAL A 39 -0.92 5.27 0.44
C VAL A 39 -0.99 6.59 -0.31
N CYS A 40 -1.67 7.56 0.31
CA CYS A 40 -1.92 8.87 -0.27
C CYS A 40 -1.05 9.94 0.41
N GLY A 41 -0.44 10.79 -0.42
CA GLY A 41 0.27 11.99 -0.01
C GLY A 41 -0.62 13.22 -0.16
N ARG A 42 0.03 14.33 -0.49
CA ARG A 42 -0.65 15.62 -0.75
C ARG A 42 -1.38 15.63 -2.09
N ALA A 43 -2.31 16.57 -2.20
CA ALA A 43 -2.86 16.98 -3.49
C ALA A 43 -1.75 17.50 -4.42
N LEU A 44 -1.92 17.24 -5.71
CA LEU A 44 -1.08 17.66 -6.81
C LEU A 44 -1.96 18.28 -7.90
N ASN A 45 -1.34 19.01 -8.82
CA ASN A 45 -1.96 19.50 -10.04
C ASN A 45 -1.51 18.56 -11.17
N PRO A 46 -2.42 17.83 -11.86
CA PRO A 46 -2.05 16.87 -12.90
C PRO A 46 -1.36 17.51 -14.10
N ASP A 47 -1.58 18.81 -14.34
CA ASP A 47 -1.01 19.56 -15.47
C ASP A 47 0.35 20.20 -15.16
N ASP A 48 0.80 20.14 -13.89
CA ASP A 48 2.07 20.72 -13.45
C ASP A 48 3.09 19.60 -13.15
N PHE A 49 4.07 19.45 -14.04
CA PHE A 49 5.10 18.41 -13.90
C PHE A 49 5.91 18.54 -12.61
N GLU A 50 6.39 19.74 -12.28
CA GLU A 50 7.25 19.97 -11.13
C GLU A 50 6.50 19.74 -9.82
N GLN A 51 5.25 20.19 -9.74
CA GLN A 51 4.43 19.95 -8.56
C GLN A 51 4.15 18.46 -8.34
N ARG A 52 3.90 17.71 -9.42
CA ARG A 52 3.67 16.25 -9.35
C ARG A 52 4.90 15.54 -8.84
N GLU A 53 6.07 15.87 -9.37
CA GLU A 53 7.31 15.20 -8.98
C GLU A 53 7.71 15.55 -7.54
N LEU A 54 7.49 16.80 -7.13
CA LEU A 54 7.63 17.21 -5.72
C LEU A 54 6.71 16.38 -4.81
N ALA A 55 5.42 16.27 -5.14
CA ALA A 55 4.45 15.53 -4.33
C ALA A 55 4.79 14.04 -4.22
N ARG A 56 5.31 13.44 -5.30
CA ARG A 56 5.80 12.05 -5.30
C ARG A 56 7.03 11.87 -4.45
N ARG A 57 8.01 12.77 -4.56
CA ARG A 57 9.22 12.73 -3.73
C ARG A 57 8.87 12.86 -2.25
N GLU A 58 8.03 13.82 -1.89
CA GLU A 58 7.55 14.00 -0.50
C GLU A 58 6.83 12.74 0.01
N LEU A 59 5.99 12.11 -0.83
CA LEU A 59 5.33 10.86 -0.45
C LEU A 59 6.34 9.72 -0.21
N ARG A 60 7.36 9.61 -1.07
CA ARG A 60 8.43 8.61 -0.91
C ARG A 60 9.21 8.84 0.38
N GLU A 61 9.64 10.07 0.64
CA GLU A 61 10.38 10.43 1.86
C GLU A 61 9.56 10.15 3.12
N MET A 62 8.25 10.42 3.08
CA MET A 62 7.34 10.07 4.16
C MET A 62 7.26 8.55 4.37
N LEU A 63 7.16 7.75 3.31
CA LEU A 63 7.15 6.28 3.40
C LEU A 63 8.46 5.74 3.98
N ASP A 64 9.60 6.25 3.51
CA ASP A 64 10.92 5.88 4.01
C ASP A 64 11.06 6.22 5.51
N ALA A 65 10.56 7.38 5.96
CA ALA A 65 10.54 7.77 7.37
C ALA A 65 9.71 6.83 8.26
N HIS A 66 8.71 6.14 7.69
CA HIS A 66 7.90 5.11 8.37
C HIS A 66 8.49 3.69 8.21
N GLY A 67 9.68 3.55 7.61
CA GLY A 67 10.32 2.27 7.37
C GLY A 67 9.63 1.43 6.29
N LEU A 68 8.89 2.06 5.38
CA LEU A 68 8.18 1.43 4.28
C LEU A 68 8.92 1.67 2.96
N THR A 69 10.03 0.97 2.79
CA THR A 69 10.75 0.98 1.52
C THR A 69 10.10 0.01 0.54
N MET A 70 9.79 0.49 -0.66
CA MET A 70 9.25 -0.32 -1.77
C MET A 70 10.36 -0.60 -2.79
N ARG A 71 10.33 -1.76 -3.45
CA ARG A 71 11.31 -2.08 -4.52
C ARG A 71 11.00 -1.27 -5.77
N GLU A 72 9.71 -1.08 -6.02
CA GLU A 72 9.19 -0.29 -7.11
C GLU A 72 8.02 0.55 -6.60
N TYR A 73 7.99 1.83 -6.98
CA TYR A 73 6.91 2.75 -6.64
C TYR A 73 5.90 2.77 -7.79
N ILE A 74 4.80 2.05 -7.62
CA ILE A 74 3.72 1.99 -8.60
C ILE A 74 2.76 3.14 -8.34
N TRP A 75 2.96 4.25 -9.05
CA TRP A 75 2.17 5.47 -8.93
C TRP A 75 0.79 5.31 -9.58
N VAL A 76 -0.26 5.64 -8.85
CA VAL A 76 -1.63 5.57 -9.37
C VAL A 76 -2.12 6.96 -9.72
N TRP A 77 -2.57 7.12 -10.96
CA TRP A 77 -3.22 8.34 -11.44
C TRP A 77 -4.72 8.09 -11.55
N ASP A 78 -5.51 8.86 -10.79
CA ASP A 78 -6.96 8.90 -10.90
C ASP A 78 -7.44 10.35 -10.77
N ASN A 79 -8.76 10.57 -10.85
CA ASN A 79 -9.37 11.90 -10.81
C ASN A 79 -9.34 12.56 -9.41
N THR A 80 -8.56 12.04 -8.46
CA THR A 80 -8.45 12.63 -7.12
C THR A 80 -7.30 13.62 -6.99
N ASP A 81 -6.50 13.80 -8.05
CA ASP A 81 -5.41 14.77 -8.10
C ASP A 81 -4.52 14.71 -6.85
N THR A 82 -4.21 13.49 -6.41
CA THR A 82 -3.45 13.21 -5.18
C THR A 82 -2.28 12.32 -5.52
N ALA A 83 -1.10 12.62 -4.96
CA ALA A 83 0.04 11.72 -5.08
C ALA A 83 -0.28 10.43 -4.33
N GLN A 84 -0.21 9.28 -5.00
CA GLN A 84 -0.56 8.00 -4.38
C GLN A 84 0.21 6.84 -5.00
N VAL A 85 0.56 5.87 -4.17
CA VAL A 85 1.36 4.71 -4.56
C VAL A 85 0.72 3.42 -4.03
N VAL A 86 0.82 2.34 -4.79
CA VAL A 86 0.39 1.01 -4.36
C VAL A 86 1.30 0.50 -3.24
N ALA A 87 0.74 0.29 -2.06
CA ALA A 87 1.40 -0.30 -0.90
C ALA A 87 1.07 -1.80 -0.72
N GLY A 88 0.03 -2.31 -1.38
CA GLY A 88 -0.31 -3.73 -1.34
C GLY A 88 -1.34 -4.13 -2.40
N ARG A 89 -1.34 -5.40 -2.77
CA ARG A 89 -2.28 -6.03 -3.70
C ARG A 89 -2.87 -7.26 -3.03
N HIS A 90 -4.18 -7.40 -3.09
CA HIS A 90 -4.91 -8.49 -2.44
C HIS A 90 -6.00 -9.02 -3.35
N VAL A 91 -6.29 -10.31 -3.26
CA VAL A 91 -7.43 -10.91 -3.97
C VAL A 91 -8.75 -10.50 -3.30
N GLU A 92 -8.78 -10.54 -1.97
CA GLU A 92 -9.99 -10.28 -1.19
C GLU A 92 -9.98 -8.90 -0.54
N ARG A 93 -11.13 -8.22 -0.55
CA ARG A 93 -11.28 -6.90 0.07
C ARG A 93 -10.97 -6.86 1.57
N PRO A 94 -11.41 -7.82 2.40
CA PRO A 94 -11.13 -7.78 3.83
C PRO A 94 -9.63 -7.77 4.16
N ALA A 95 -8.82 -8.53 3.41
CA ALA A 95 -7.36 -8.52 3.56
C ALA A 95 -6.75 -7.16 3.17
N ALA A 96 -7.29 -6.50 2.14
CA ALA A 96 -6.91 -5.14 1.77
C ALA A 96 -7.26 -4.12 2.86
N ASP A 97 -8.47 -4.22 3.43
CA ASP A 97 -8.92 -3.34 4.51
C ASP A 97 -8.07 -3.51 5.78
N ASP A 98 -7.70 -4.74 6.14
CA ASP A 98 -6.83 -4.99 7.31
C ASP A 98 -5.42 -4.42 7.12
N HIS A 99 -4.87 -4.52 5.91
CA HIS A 99 -3.60 -3.89 5.56
C HIS A 99 -3.71 -2.36 5.61
N ALA A 100 -4.78 -1.78 5.04
CA ALA A 100 -5.05 -0.34 5.11
C ALA A 100 -5.10 0.15 6.56
N ARG A 101 -5.85 -0.52 7.44
CA ARG A 101 -5.91 -0.19 8.88
C ARG A 101 -4.55 -0.28 9.58
N ALA A 102 -3.70 -1.22 9.18
CA ALA A 102 -2.35 -1.33 9.73
C ALA A 102 -1.49 -0.11 9.37
N LEU A 103 -1.57 0.36 8.13
CA LEU A 103 -0.89 1.56 7.65
C LEU A 103 -1.47 2.84 8.28
N GLU A 104 -2.79 2.91 8.46
CA GLU A 104 -3.44 4.04 9.13
C GLU A 104 -3.03 4.17 10.59
N ARG A 105 -2.85 3.04 11.30
CA ARG A 105 -2.28 3.04 12.66
C ARG A 105 -0.84 3.55 12.72
N MET A 106 -0.12 3.53 11.60
CA MET A 106 1.20 4.15 11.47
C MET A 106 1.13 5.66 11.15
N GLY A 107 -0.07 6.24 11.01
CA GLY A 107 -0.27 7.65 10.67
C GLY A 107 -0.36 7.93 9.17
N LEU A 108 -0.47 6.90 8.34
CA LEU A 108 -0.55 7.04 6.89
C LEU A 108 -2.00 7.21 6.43
N ARG A 109 -2.22 8.06 5.43
CA ARG A 109 -3.53 8.13 4.77
C ARG A 109 -3.61 7.03 3.73
N THR A 110 -4.69 6.25 3.74
CA THR A 110 -4.84 5.12 2.81
C THR A 110 -6.16 5.15 2.03
N ARG A 111 -6.19 4.42 0.91
CA ARG A 111 -7.39 4.12 0.13
C ARG A 111 -7.37 2.66 -0.30
N VAL A 112 -8.53 2.00 -0.26
CA VAL A 112 -8.73 0.66 -0.83
C VAL A 112 -9.57 0.80 -2.09
N VAL A 113 -9.03 0.37 -3.23
CA VAL A 113 -9.68 0.49 -4.54
C VAL A 113 -9.66 -0.85 -5.27
N PRO A 114 -10.63 -1.12 -6.16
CA PRO A 114 -10.50 -2.24 -7.10
C PRO A 114 -9.21 -2.10 -7.91
N ARG A 115 -8.57 -3.23 -8.22
CA ARG A 115 -7.42 -3.26 -9.13
C ARG A 115 -7.82 -2.63 -10.47
N PHE A 116 -7.03 -1.67 -10.94
CA PHE A 116 -7.23 -1.13 -12.29
C PHE A 116 -6.92 -2.23 -13.31
N ARG A 117 -7.81 -2.37 -14.28
CA ARG A 117 -7.57 -3.21 -15.44
C ARG A 117 -6.64 -2.44 -16.36
N ASP A 118 -5.53 -3.05 -16.78
CA ASP A 118 -4.75 -2.53 -17.90
C ASP A 118 -5.65 -2.65 -19.14
N VAL A 119 -6.12 -1.52 -19.67
CA VAL A 119 -6.92 -1.43 -20.91
C VAL A 119 -6.04 -1.11 -22.10
#